data_AF-A0A0E3T3C2-F1
#
_entry.id   AF-A0A0E3T3C2-F1
#
_cell.length_a   1.000
_cell.length_b   1.000
_cell.length_c   1.000
_cell.angle_alpha   90.00
_cell.angle_beta   90.00
_cell.angle_gamma   90.00
#
_symmetry.space_group_name_H-M   'P 1'
#
loop_
_entity.id
_entity.type
_entity.pdbx_description
1 polymer ?
#
loop_
_entity_poly.entity_id
_entity_poly.type
_entity_poly.pdbx_seq_one_letter_code
_entity_poly.pdbx_strand_id
1 'polypeptide(L)'
;MSEFHKGSSGIGFYPPTCNQTAYQYRFDQMTEEERRCLEERKYWCFLLSSIITFCLSMLLVVTYRILNHLCHERKKSRPAAVTGPDHRTTNGLFASSTSNDTMEKIALTDPAAAQSPPQQHQTQEVHVGWMTEAKDWAGEPISGQSTTGRILVILVFVMSIASLIIYFYDASNPHFQVETCTLLSQSPSQQIDLAFNIFFLIYFFIRFIAATDKVWFLLEVYSFVDYFTIPPSFVAIYLERNWLGLRFSRALRLMTLPDILQYLNIMKTSNAIRLAQLVSSFVSVSLTGAGLIHLLENSGDPFQNFENPQRITYWECVYFLLVTMSTVGYGDIYCKTTLARLFMVFFILGGLAMFASYVPEIADLIGARQKYGGQYKGEHGKKHIVVCGYITFESVSHFLQDFLHEDREDVDVEVVFLHRVPPDLELEGLFKRHFTKVEFFQGTVMDSVDLTRVKIDEADACLVLANKYSPDPDAEDAANIMRVISIKNYSADIRVIVQLMQYHNKAYLLNIPSWDWRRGDDVICLAELKLGFIAQSCLAPGFSTMMANLFAMRSFKTLPNMPQWLNDYLRGAGMEMYTEKFSTSFYGMTFPEAAE
;
A
#
# COMPACT_ATOMS: atom_id res chain seq x y z
N MET A 1 -71.40 -1.74 -1.97
CA MET A 1 -72.19 -2.02 -0.75
C MET A 1 -71.67 -1.07 0.30
N SER A 2 -72.51 -0.09 0.61
CA SER A 2 -72.31 1.03 1.53
C SER A 2 -72.42 0.60 2.99
N GLU A 3 -71.83 1.42 3.87
CA GLU A 3 -71.90 1.38 5.34
C GLU A 3 -71.06 0.25 5.99
N PHE A 4 -70.28 0.41 7.06
CA PHE A 4 -70.40 1.23 8.27
C PHE A 4 -68.98 1.35 8.87
N HIS A 5 -68.54 2.53 9.26
CA HIS A 5 -67.88 2.76 10.56
C HIS A 5 -67.68 4.26 10.81
N LYS A 6 -68.66 4.82 11.53
CA LYS A 6 -68.50 6.01 12.36
C LYS A 6 -67.74 5.61 13.63
N GLY A 7 -66.85 6.50 14.07
CA GLY A 7 -66.62 6.78 15.49
C GLY A 7 -65.47 6.04 16.16
N SER A 8 -64.30 6.67 16.20
CA SER A 8 -63.55 6.76 17.44
C SER A 8 -62.70 8.02 17.43
N SER A 9 -62.98 8.89 18.40
CA SER A 9 -62.22 10.08 18.77
C SER A 9 -60.80 9.70 19.17
N GLY A 10 -59.88 9.77 18.21
CA GLY A 10 -58.44 9.57 18.40
C GLY A 10 -57.73 10.90 18.62
N ILE A 11 -57.53 11.19 19.90
CA ILE A 11 -56.51 12.03 20.52
C ILE A 11 -55.46 12.57 19.54
N GLY A 12 -55.54 13.87 19.24
CA GLY A 12 -54.46 14.61 18.60
C GLY A 12 -53.26 14.71 19.55
N PHE A 13 -52.25 13.87 19.31
CA PHE A 13 -50.89 14.12 19.78
C PHE A 13 -50.07 14.65 18.60
N TYR A 14 -50.16 15.96 18.34
CA TYR A 14 -48.96 16.67 17.94
C TYR A 14 -48.08 16.73 19.18
N PRO A 15 -46.84 16.20 19.19
CA PRO A 15 -45.94 16.46 20.29
C PRO A 15 -45.68 17.98 20.32
N PRO A 16 -46.04 18.68 21.41
CA PRO A 16 -45.68 20.07 21.56
C PRO A 16 -44.18 20.13 21.83
N THR A 17 -43.50 21.06 21.16
CA THR A 17 -42.17 21.57 21.55
C THR A 17 -41.11 20.49 21.77
N CYS A 18 -40.36 20.17 20.71
CA CYS A 18 -39.05 19.53 20.87
C CYS A 18 -38.18 20.49 21.68
N ASN A 19 -38.10 20.19 22.97
CA ASN A 19 -37.37 20.92 23.98
C ASN A 19 -35.91 21.04 23.51
N GLN A 20 -35.44 22.26 23.21
CA GLN A 20 -34.03 22.59 23.00
C GLN A 20 -33.17 22.37 24.27
N THR A 21 -33.75 21.82 25.33
CA THR A 21 -33.15 21.71 26.67
C THR A 21 -32.20 20.52 26.85
N ALA A 22 -32.09 19.59 25.88
CA ALA A 22 -31.19 18.44 26.00
C ALA A 22 -29.69 18.79 25.83
N TYR A 23 -29.36 19.88 25.12
CA TYR A 23 -27.96 20.32 24.95
C TYR A 23 -27.42 21.14 26.14
N GLN A 24 -28.28 21.53 27.07
CA GLN A 24 -27.93 22.54 28.09
C GLN A 24 -27.31 21.96 29.37
N TYR A 25 -27.22 20.63 29.50
CA TYR A 25 -26.81 19.95 30.75
C TYR A 25 -25.50 19.14 30.65
N ARG A 26 -24.57 19.48 29.75
CA ARG A 26 -23.25 18.80 29.69
C ARG A 26 -22.07 19.60 30.27
N PHE A 27 -22.24 20.90 30.47
CA PHE A 27 -21.21 21.77 31.04
C PHE A 27 -21.66 22.30 32.40
N ASP A 28 -20.80 22.22 33.40
CA ASP A 28 -21.07 22.85 34.70
C ASP A 28 -21.12 24.38 34.57
N GLN A 29 -21.94 25.00 35.43
CA GLN A 29 -22.00 26.45 35.53
C GLN A 29 -20.63 26.98 36.01
N MET A 30 -20.17 28.06 35.37
CA MET A 30 -18.90 28.72 35.71
C MET A 30 -18.84 29.05 37.19
N THR A 31 -17.75 28.69 37.86
CA THR A 31 -17.49 29.15 39.22
C THR A 31 -17.15 30.64 39.22
N GLU A 32 -17.42 31.34 40.33
CA GLU A 32 -17.18 32.79 40.45
C GLU A 32 -15.68 33.16 40.31
N GLU A 33 -14.79 32.23 40.65
CA GLU A 33 -13.33 32.35 40.50
C GLU A 33 -12.89 32.26 39.03
N GLU A 34 -13.48 31.35 38.25
CA GLU A 34 -13.26 31.26 36.81
C GLU A 34 -13.80 32.49 36.07
N ARG A 35 -14.93 33.03 36.54
CA ARG A 35 -15.52 34.26 35.98
C ARG A 35 -14.58 35.46 36.16
N ARG A 36 -13.99 35.65 37.34
CA ARG A 36 -12.96 36.68 37.59
C ARG A 36 -11.69 36.47 36.77
N CYS A 37 -11.27 35.23 36.55
CA CYS A 37 -10.14 34.92 35.68
C CYS A 37 -10.37 35.38 34.23
N LEU A 38 -11.61 35.25 33.74
CA LEU A 38 -12.01 35.58 32.37
C LEU A 38 -12.40 37.06 32.14
N GLU A 39 -12.54 37.87 33.19
CA GLU A 39 -12.81 39.32 33.08
C GLU A 39 -11.67 40.05 32.35
N GLU A 40 -10.42 39.63 32.54
CA GLU A 40 -9.26 40.07 31.77
C GLU A 40 -8.64 38.91 30.99
N ARG A 41 -9.10 38.67 29.75
CA ARG A 41 -8.53 37.63 28.88
C ARG A 41 -7.13 38.00 28.41
N LYS A 42 -6.18 37.05 28.47
CA LYS A 42 -4.77 37.26 28.08
C LYS A 42 -4.33 36.45 26.85
N TYR A 43 -5.26 35.90 26.05
CA TYR A 43 -4.95 35.17 24.81
C TYR A 43 -3.98 35.90 23.87
N TRP A 44 -4.05 37.23 23.80
CA TRP A 44 -3.13 38.04 22.99
C TRP A 44 -1.68 37.87 23.42
N CYS A 45 -1.37 37.71 24.71
CA CYS A 45 0.00 37.49 25.20
C CYS A 45 0.57 36.18 24.67
N PHE A 46 -0.25 35.13 24.62
CA PHE A 46 0.16 33.84 24.10
C PHE A 46 0.35 33.87 22.58
N LEU A 47 -0.58 34.47 21.84
CA LEU A 47 -0.46 34.61 20.38
C LEU A 47 0.74 35.49 20.00
N LEU A 48 0.93 36.60 20.71
CA LEU A 48 2.04 37.51 20.50
C LEU A 48 3.38 36.83 20.79
N SER A 49 3.44 35.90 21.75
CA SER A 49 4.67 35.13 22.00
C SER A 49 5.09 34.29 20.78
N SER A 50 4.14 33.63 20.12
CA SER A 50 4.40 32.88 18.89
C SER A 50 4.83 33.80 17.74
N ILE A 51 4.16 34.94 17.57
CA ILE A 51 4.49 35.91 16.50
C ILE A 51 5.87 36.54 16.73
N ILE A 52 6.16 36.97 17.97
CA ILE A 52 7.46 37.56 18.32
C ILE A 52 8.57 36.53 18.10
N THR A 53 8.43 35.29 18.58
CA THR A 53 9.45 34.26 18.37
C THR A 53 9.70 33.96 16.89
N PHE A 54 8.66 33.93 16.05
CA PHE A 54 8.80 33.82 14.60
C PHE A 54 9.53 35.02 14.00
N CYS A 55 9.09 36.26 14.27
CA CYS A 55 9.71 37.47 13.72
C CYS A 55 11.17 37.62 14.16
N LEU A 56 11.48 37.33 15.42
CA LEU A 56 12.81 37.46 16.01
C LEU A 56 13.74 36.38 15.44
N SER A 57 13.27 35.14 15.29
CA SER A 57 14.05 34.07 14.63
C SER A 57 14.31 34.37 13.15
N MET A 58 13.33 34.89 12.41
CA MET A 58 13.52 35.34 11.03
C MET A 58 14.50 36.50 10.93
N LEU A 59 14.39 37.51 11.79
CA LEU A 59 15.29 38.66 11.80
C LEU A 59 16.73 38.22 12.11
N LEU A 60 16.94 37.33 13.08
CA LEU A 60 18.27 36.79 13.40
C LEU A 60 18.90 36.04 12.22
N VAL A 61 18.13 35.21 11.52
CA VAL A 61 18.65 34.47 10.35
C VAL A 61 18.95 35.40 9.17
N VAL A 62 18.07 36.36 8.89
CA VAL A 62 18.26 37.33 7.80
C VAL A 62 19.43 38.26 8.09
N THR A 63 19.54 38.79 9.32
CA THR A 63 20.68 39.62 9.72
C THR A 63 21.98 38.84 9.68
N TYR A 64 22.01 37.59 10.16
CA TYR A 64 23.18 36.71 10.01
C TYR A 64 23.56 36.50 8.54
N ARG A 65 22.58 36.27 7.66
CA ARG A 65 22.81 36.12 6.21
C ARG A 65 23.36 37.40 5.57
N ILE A 66 22.83 38.56 5.92
CA ILE A 66 23.29 39.87 5.45
C ILE A 66 24.72 40.14 5.95
N LEU A 67 25.00 39.91 7.23
CA LEU A 67 26.34 40.07 7.81
C LEU A 67 27.35 39.14 7.15
N ASN A 68 26.99 37.89 6.89
CA ASN A 68 27.88 36.94 6.21
C ASN A 68 28.13 37.34 4.76
N HIS A 69 27.11 37.87 4.06
CA HIS A 69 27.26 38.39 2.70
C HIS A 69 28.16 39.63 2.64
N LEU A 70 27.99 40.59 3.56
CA LEU A 70 28.82 41.79 3.67
C LEU A 70 30.27 41.47 4.07
N CYS A 71 30.49 40.47 4.92
CA CYS A 71 31.82 39.99 5.29
C CYS A 71 32.53 39.27 4.13
N HIS A 72 31.79 38.54 3.28
CA HIS A 72 32.35 37.91 2.07
C HIS A 72 32.72 38.94 0.99
N GLU A 73 31.92 40.01 0.82
CA GLU A 73 32.28 41.12 -0.07
C GLU A 73 33.52 41.90 0.42
N ARG A 74 33.65 42.10 1.74
CA ARG A 74 34.88 42.67 2.32
C ARG A 74 36.13 41.81 2.10
N LYS A 75 36.00 40.48 2.04
CA LYS A 75 37.13 39.57 1.77
C LYS A 75 37.58 39.58 0.29
N LYS A 76 36.68 39.89 -0.65
CA LYS A 76 37.02 40.10 -2.08
C LYS A 76 37.70 41.45 -2.36
N SER A 77 37.65 42.39 -1.41
CA SER A 77 38.07 43.80 -1.60
C SER A 77 39.49 44.14 -1.10
N ARG A 78 40.33 43.13 -0.79
CA ARG A 78 41.76 43.36 -0.50
C ARG A 78 42.59 43.14 -1.79
N PRO A 79 43.22 44.17 -2.38
CA PRO A 79 44.18 43.97 -3.46
C PRO A 79 45.47 43.38 -2.88
N ALA A 80 45.87 42.20 -3.34
CA ALA A 80 47.22 41.69 -3.12
C ALA A 80 48.19 42.51 -3.98
N ALA A 81 49.13 43.20 -3.31
CA ALA A 81 50.18 43.98 -3.95
C ALA A 81 51.34 43.08 -4.40
N VAL A 82 51.57 43.11 -5.71
CA VAL A 82 52.79 42.91 -6.55
C VAL A 82 54.14 42.61 -5.87
N THR A 83 54.81 41.54 -6.34
CA THR A 83 56.24 41.51 -6.76
C THR A 83 56.46 40.39 -7.82
N GLY A 84 56.65 40.74 -9.10
CA GLY A 84 57.90 40.46 -9.85
C GLY A 84 57.67 39.54 -11.08
N PRO A 85 58.45 39.65 -12.19
CA PRO A 85 57.88 39.60 -13.55
C PRO A 85 58.10 38.31 -14.37
N ASP A 86 57.24 38.19 -15.40
CA ASP A 86 57.38 37.57 -16.72
C ASP A 86 57.92 36.13 -16.88
N HIS A 87 57.06 35.26 -17.45
CA HIS A 87 57.33 34.70 -18.77
C HIS A 87 56.06 34.28 -19.52
N ARG A 88 55.97 34.76 -20.77
CA ARG A 88 54.99 34.44 -21.82
C ARG A 88 55.05 32.98 -22.26
N THR A 89 53.88 32.38 -22.58
CA THR A 89 53.51 31.74 -23.88
C THR A 89 52.12 31.09 -23.76
N THR A 90 51.07 31.65 -24.35
CA THR A 90 50.45 31.38 -25.69
C THR A 90 49.50 30.17 -25.77
N ASN A 91 48.29 30.49 -26.26
CA ASN A 91 47.32 29.66 -27.02
C ASN A 91 46.59 28.56 -26.22
N GLY A 92 45.28 28.35 -26.37
CA GLY A 92 44.29 28.90 -27.27
C GLY A 92 43.02 28.04 -27.22
N LEU A 93 41.88 28.70 -27.41
CA LEU A 93 40.69 28.25 -28.16
C LEU A 93 39.86 27.01 -27.72
N PHE A 94 38.55 27.29 -27.56
CA PHE A 94 37.34 26.47 -27.87
C PHE A 94 37.22 25.08 -27.21
N ALA A 95 36.06 24.47 -27.06
CA ALA A 95 34.64 24.81 -26.93
C ALA A 95 33.98 23.42 -26.74
N SER A 96 32.85 23.39 -26.04
CA SER A 96 31.75 22.43 -26.22
C SER A 96 32.08 20.94 -26.45
N SER A 97 31.59 20.08 -25.57
CA SER A 97 30.31 19.38 -25.77
C SER A 97 30.27 18.02 -25.04
N THR A 98 29.13 17.83 -24.36
CA THR A 98 28.35 16.60 -24.21
C THR A 98 29.02 15.22 -24.03
N SER A 99 28.64 14.65 -22.88
CA SER A 99 27.97 13.35 -22.70
C SER A 99 28.77 12.05 -22.85
N ASN A 100 28.67 11.33 -21.74
CA ASN A 100 28.28 9.93 -21.65
C ASN A 100 29.36 8.83 -21.68
N ASP A 101 29.33 8.13 -20.54
CA ASP A 101 29.23 6.69 -20.42
C ASP A 101 30.51 5.85 -20.35
N THR A 102 30.60 5.24 -19.16
CA THR A 102 30.82 3.81 -18.91
C THR A 102 32.22 3.20 -19.02
N MET A 103 32.70 2.85 -17.82
CA MET A 103 33.04 1.48 -17.39
C MET A 103 34.47 0.98 -17.62
N GLU A 104 35.06 0.65 -16.46
CA GLU A 104 35.98 -0.46 -16.15
C GLU A 104 36.96 -0.98 -17.22
N LYS A 105 38.24 -1.04 -16.83
CA LYS A 105 38.87 -2.36 -16.64
C LYS A 105 40.13 -2.33 -15.78
N ILE A 106 40.21 -3.38 -14.97
CA ILE A 106 41.23 -3.82 -14.03
C ILE A 106 42.30 -4.64 -14.76
N ALA A 107 43.59 -4.46 -14.42
CA ALA A 107 44.66 -5.48 -14.34
C ALA A 107 45.98 -4.77 -13.94
N LEU A 108 46.53 -4.88 -12.72
CA LEU A 108 47.29 -5.97 -12.06
C LEU A 108 48.65 -6.34 -12.73
N THR A 109 49.73 -5.89 -12.07
CA THR A 109 51.06 -6.54 -11.80
C THR A 109 51.99 -6.82 -13.00
N ASP A 110 53.32 -6.61 -12.96
CA ASP A 110 54.30 -6.93 -11.91
C ASP A 110 55.72 -6.30 -12.22
N PRO A 111 56.85 -6.62 -11.55
CA PRO A 111 57.66 -5.63 -10.79
C PRO A 111 59.12 -5.47 -11.26
N ALA A 112 59.80 -4.40 -10.83
CA ALA A 112 61.19 -4.40 -10.29
C ALA A 112 61.85 -3.00 -10.30
N ALA A 113 62.60 -2.77 -9.23
CA ALA A 113 63.77 -1.87 -9.09
C ALA A 113 63.56 -0.40 -8.65
N ALA A 114 63.85 -0.22 -7.35
CA ALA A 114 64.79 0.77 -6.79
C ALA A 114 64.28 2.20 -6.41
N GLN A 115 63.80 2.27 -5.16
CA GLN A 115 64.29 3.14 -4.07
C GLN A 115 64.49 4.65 -4.32
N SER A 116 63.54 5.45 -3.81
CA SER A 116 63.76 6.79 -3.24
C SER A 116 62.81 7.00 -2.04
N PRO A 117 63.20 7.74 -0.98
CA PRO A 117 62.56 7.72 0.35
C PRO A 117 61.16 8.37 0.38
N PRO A 118 60.34 8.10 1.42
CA PRO A 118 58.93 8.45 1.42
C PRO A 118 58.73 9.96 1.56
N GLN A 119 58.19 10.60 0.51
CA GLN A 119 57.51 11.88 0.66
C GLN A 119 56.21 11.61 1.43
N GLN A 120 56.18 12.12 2.67
CA GLN A 120 54.97 12.27 3.47
C GLN A 120 53.87 12.89 2.59
N HIS A 121 52.79 12.14 2.37
CA HIS A 121 51.52 12.74 2.04
C HIS A 121 51.15 13.65 3.22
N GLN A 122 51.43 14.95 3.08
CA GLN A 122 50.71 15.95 3.84
C GLN A 122 49.27 15.89 3.36
N THR A 123 48.45 15.13 4.09
CA THR A 123 47.01 15.32 4.12
C THR A 123 46.80 16.79 4.45
N GLN A 124 46.47 17.59 3.45
CA GLN A 124 46.07 18.96 3.65
C GLN A 124 44.70 18.88 4.31
N GLU A 125 44.68 18.86 5.65
CA GLU A 125 43.46 19.01 6.45
C GLU A 125 42.82 20.34 6.05
N VAL A 126 41.83 20.26 5.16
CA VAL A 126 40.87 21.35 5.01
C VAL A 126 40.17 21.42 6.37
N HIS A 127 40.49 22.44 7.16
CA HIS A 127 39.77 22.74 8.40
C HIS A 127 38.27 22.84 8.09
N VAL A 128 37.55 21.74 8.33
CA VAL A 128 36.11 21.69 8.31
C VAL A 128 35.67 22.66 9.41
N GLY A 129 34.86 23.66 9.06
CA GLY A 129 34.40 24.62 10.04
C GLY A 129 33.55 23.90 11.11
N TRP A 130 33.61 24.37 12.36
CA TRP A 130 32.76 23.84 13.44
C TRP A 130 31.26 23.79 13.06
N MET A 131 30.81 24.75 12.23
CA MET A 131 29.44 24.80 11.73
C MET A 131 29.10 23.63 10.78
N THR A 132 30.06 23.16 10.00
CA THR A 132 29.89 22.00 9.10
C THR A 132 29.88 20.70 9.89
N GLU A 133 30.76 20.54 10.89
CA GLU A 133 30.72 19.38 11.80
C GLU A 133 29.42 19.30 12.59
N ALA A 134 28.94 20.43 13.13
CA ALA A 134 27.67 20.49 13.85
C ALA A 134 26.47 20.14 12.95
N LYS A 135 26.52 20.52 11.68
CA LYS A 135 25.48 20.19 10.69
C LYS A 135 25.48 18.70 10.37
N ASP A 136 26.63 18.09 10.18
CA ASP A 136 26.75 16.66 9.87
C ASP A 136 26.33 15.81 11.10
N TRP A 137 26.76 16.22 12.30
CA TRP A 137 26.32 15.62 13.57
C TRP A 137 24.81 15.70 13.78
N ALA A 138 24.17 16.83 13.43
CA ALA A 138 22.72 16.99 13.53
C ALA A 138 21.95 16.29 12.40
N GLY A 139 22.56 16.12 11.23
CA GLY A 139 21.95 15.47 10.06
C GLY A 139 21.83 13.96 10.22
N GLU A 140 22.83 13.31 10.83
CA GLU A 140 22.85 11.87 11.08
C GLU A 140 21.61 11.37 11.84
N PRO A 141 21.22 11.92 13.02
CA PRO A 141 20.07 11.44 13.76
C PRO A 141 18.72 11.74 13.08
N ILE A 142 18.63 12.78 12.24
CA ILE A 142 17.40 13.11 11.51
C ILE A 142 17.16 12.14 10.35
N SER A 143 18.22 11.70 9.68
CA SER A 143 18.14 10.79 8.54
C SER A 143 17.64 9.38 8.89
N GLY A 144 17.60 9.01 10.17
CA GLY A 144 17.19 7.67 10.62
C GLY A 144 18.14 6.53 10.18
N GLN A 145 19.31 6.86 9.62
CA GLN A 145 20.29 5.86 9.16
C GLN A 145 21.02 5.20 10.32
N SER A 146 21.39 5.97 11.34
CA SER A 146 22.01 5.46 12.56
C SER A 146 20.97 4.88 13.53
N THR A 147 21.40 3.95 14.40
CA THR A 147 20.54 3.39 15.45
C THR A 147 20.02 4.49 16.40
N THR A 148 20.87 5.45 16.74
CA THR A 148 20.50 6.64 17.52
C THR A 148 19.44 7.49 16.81
N GLY A 149 19.57 7.68 15.50
CA GLY A 149 18.57 8.39 14.70
C GLY A 149 17.23 7.68 14.66
N ARG A 150 17.21 6.34 14.50
CA ARG A 150 15.96 5.56 14.58
C ARG A 150 15.26 5.70 15.92
N ILE A 151 16.03 5.66 17.02
CA ILE A 151 15.49 5.87 18.37
C ILE A 151 14.90 7.28 18.48
N LEU A 152 15.62 8.31 18.01
CA LEU A 152 15.13 9.69 18.04
C LEU A 152 13.83 9.84 17.24
N VAL A 153 13.76 9.28 16.04
CA VAL A 153 12.57 9.34 15.17
C VAL A 153 11.37 8.63 15.80
N ILE A 154 11.57 7.44 16.38
CA ILE A 154 10.51 6.72 17.12
C ILE A 154 10.07 7.52 18.34
N LEU A 155 11.02 8.10 19.08
CA LEU A 155 10.71 8.91 20.26
C LEU A 155 9.89 10.14 19.88
N VAL A 156 10.27 10.86 18.82
CA VAL A 156 9.51 12.00 18.29
C VAL A 156 8.10 11.58 17.91
N PHE A 157 7.95 10.43 17.27
CA PHE A 157 6.65 9.88 16.91
C PHE A 157 5.77 9.62 18.14
N VAL A 158 6.27 8.84 19.11
CA VAL A 158 5.54 8.49 20.33
C VAL A 158 5.18 9.74 21.14
N MET A 159 6.13 10.67 21.29
CA MET A 159 5.92 11.93 22.01
C MET A 159 4.90 12.82 21.29
N SER A 160 4.85 12.81 19.95
CA SER A 160 3.88 13.59 19.18
C SER A 160 2.46 13.10 19.38
N ILE A 161 2.26 11.78 19.39
CA ILE A 161 0.95 11.15 19.67
C ILE A 161 0.56 11.41 21.12
N ALA A 162 1.48 11.23 22.08
CA ALA A 162 1.20 11.49 23.50
C ALA A 162 0.81 12.96 23.73
N SER A 163 1.51 13.91 23.11
CA SER A 163 1.21 15.35 23.19
C SER A 163 -0.15 15.72 22.55
N LEU A 164 -0.57 14.99 21.51
CA LEU A 164 -1.92 15.13 20.92
C LEU A 164 -3.00 14.53 21.82
N ILE A 165 -2.74 13.40 22.47
CA ILE A 165 -3.66 12.78 23.44
C ILE A 165 -3.90 13.71 24.63
N ILE A 166 -2.87 14.38 25.13
CA ILE A 166 -3.03 15.40 26.18
C ILE A 166 -3.94 16.54 25.72
N TYR A 167 -3.78 17.00 24.47
CA TYR A 167 -4.70 17.99 23.92
C TYR A 167 -6.15 17.49 23.89
N PHE A 168 -6.40 16.24 23.49
CA PHE A 168 -7.76 15.67 23.52
C PHE A 168 -8.30 15.53 24.93
N TYR A 169 -7.47 15.11 25.89
CA TYR A 169 -7.83 15.04 27.30
C TYR A 169 -8.27 16.42 27.81
N ASP A 170 -7.42 17.44 27.64
CA ASP A 170 -7.69 18.81 28.08
C ASP A 170 -8.93 19.40 27.38
N ALA A 171 -9.12 19.16 26.08
CA ALA A 171 -10.26 19.65 25.29
C ALA A 171 -11.58 18.90 25.56
N SER A 172 -11.51 17.70 26.16
CA SER A 172 -12.69 16.88 26.48
C SER A 172 -13.23 17.10 27.89
N ASN A 173 -12.51 17.85 28.73
CA ASN A 173 -12.89 18.04 30.13
C ASN A 173 -14.25 18.81 30.25
N PRO A 174 -15.16 18.39 31.14
CA PRO A 174 -16.48 19.03 31.26
C PRO A 174 -16.45 20.43 31.90
N HIS A 175 -15.39 20.79 32.63
CA HIS A 175 -15.13 22.15 33.13
C HIS A 175 -14.30 22.99 32.15
N PHE A 176 -14.28 22.57 30.88
CA PHE A 176 -13.41 23.18 29.89
C PHE A 176 -13.73 24.66 29.65
N GLN A 177 -12.66 25.47 29.68
CA GLN A 177 -12.65 26.85 29.25
C GLN A 177 -11.41 27.09 28.39
N VAL A 178 -11.50 28.05 27.48
CA VAL A 178 -10.39 28.39 26.57
C VAL A 178 -9.16 28.89 27.34
N GLU A 179 -9.38 29.62 28.44
CA GLU A 179 -8.36 30.07 29.40
C GLU A 179 -8.75 29.59 30.81
N THR A 180 -7.81 28.98 31.55
CA THR A 180 -8.00 28.62 32.97
C THR A 180 -6.86 29.15 33.83
N CYS A 181 -7.18 29.72 35.00
CA CYS A 181 -6.20 30.25 35.97
C CYS A 181 -5.85 29.18 37.01
N THR A 182 -5.07 28.18 36.63
CA THR A 182 -4.61 27.12 37.54
C THR A 182 -3.09 27.14 37.65
N LEU A 183 -2.56 27.02 38.88
CA LEU A 183 -1.13 26.92 39.09
C LEU A 183 -0.59 25.60 38.50
N LEU A 184 0.60 25.67 37.88
CA LEU A 184 1.30 24.51 37.29
C LEU A 184 1.49 23.36 38.29
N SER A 185 1.67 23.66 39.58
CA SER A 185 1.84 22.64 40.62
C SER A 185 0.60 21.80 40.87
N GLN A 186 -0.60 22.29 40.49
CA GLN A 186 -1.88 21.65 40.79
C GLN A 186 -2.38 20.77 39.63
N SER A 187 -1.92 20.99 38.40
CA SER A 187 -2.39 20.28 37.21
C SER A 187 -1.30 19.35 36.63
N PRO A 188 -1.45 18.01 36.76
CA PRO A 188 -0.46 17.08 36.21
C PRO A 188 -0.41 17.12 34.67
N SER A 189 -1.52 17.43 33.98
CA SER A 189 -1.54 17.52 32.51
C SER A 189 -0.63 18.65 31.99
N GLN A 190 -0.58 19.79 32.67
CA GLN A 190 0.25 20.93 32.28
C GLN A 190 1.75 20.65 32.50
N GLN A 191 2.11 19.90 33.55
CA GLN A 191 3.49 19.48 33.80
C GLN A 191 4.01 18.52 32.72
N ILE A 192 3.18 17.54 32.34
CA ILE A 192 3.52 16.60 31.27
C ILE A 192 3.58 17.32 29.92
N ASP A 193 2.66 18.26 29.65
CA ASP A 193 2.69 19.06 28.43
C ASP A 193 3.99 19.87 28.29
N LEU A 194 4.44 20.49 29.39
CA LEU A 194 5.71 21.21 29.44
C LEU A 194 6.90 20.30 29.13
N ALA A 195 6.93 19.10 29.70
CA ALA A 195 8.00 18.14 29.44
C ALA A 195 8.09 17.77 27.95
N PHE A 196 6.95 17.55 27.29
CA PHE A 196 6.91 17.31 25.85
C PHE A 196 7.34 18.53 25.03
N ASN A 197 6.94 19.74 25.40
CA ASN A 197 7.36 20.96 24.69
C ASN A 197 8.87 21.24 24.84
N ILE A 198 9.48 20.92 25.98
CA ILE A 198 10.95 20.99 26.16
C ILE A 198 11.64 20.00 25.22
N PHE A 199 11.14 18.78 25.12
CA PHE A 199 11.66 17.80 24.16
C PHE A 199 11.54 18.29 22.71
N PHE A 200 10.39 18.83 22.31
CA PHE A 200 10.20 19.39 20.97
C PHE A 200 11.07 20.62 20.70
N LEU A 201 11.39 21.43 21.72
CA LEU A 201 12.32 22.54 21.59
C LEU A 201 13.73 22.06 21.24
N ILE A 202 14.22 21.01 21.91
CA ILE A 202 15.51 20.40 21.59
C ILE A 202 15.48 19.85 20.16
N TYR A 203 14.40 19.14 19.80
CA TYR A 203 14.22 18.59 18.46
C TYR A 203 14.17 19.67 17.37
N PHE A 204 13.51 20.80 17.64
CA PHE A 204 13.49 21.97 16.75
C PHE A 204 14.90 22.51 16.50
N PHE A 205 15.72 22.65 17.54
CA PHE A 205 17.11 23.11 17.37
C PHE A 205 17.98 22.11 16.60
N ILE A 206 17.82 20.80 16.82
CA ILE A 206 18.53 19.77 16.06
C ILE A 206 18.18 19.90 14.56
N ARG A 207 16.89 20.02 14.23
CA ARG A 207 16.44 20.24 12.84
C ARG A 207 16.94 21.57 12.26
N PHE A 208 16.90 22.64 13.06
CA PHE A 208 17.42 23.94 12.65
C PHE A 208 18.90 23.89 12.30
N ILE A 209 19.73 23.17 13.06
CA ILE A 209 21.17 23.02 12.80
C ILE A 209 21.41 22.19 11.53
N ALA A 210 20.67 21.10 11.34
CA ALA A 210 20.81 20.24 10.18
C ALA A 210 20.36 20.88 8.85
N ALA A 211 19.37 21.78 8.87
CA ALA A 211 18.83 22.40 7.67
C ALA A 211 19.89 23.10 6.81
N THR A 212 19.87 22.89 5.49
CA THR A 212 20.74 23.60 4.52
C THR A 212 20.34 25.07 4.41
N ASP A 213 19.06 25.32 4.19
CA ASP A 213 18.48 26.66 4.07
C ASP A 213 17.68 27.02 5.31
N LYS A 214 18.29 27.85 6.18
CA LYS A 214 17.69 28.25 7.45
C LYS A 214 16.37 29.02 7.27
N VAL A 215 16.25 29.87 6.24
CA VAL A 215 15.02 30.66 6.00
C VAL A 215 13.85 29.77 5.57
N TRP A 216 14.11 28.82 4.67
CA TRP A 216 13.08 27.87 4.22
C TRP A 216 12.62 26.96 5.35
N PHE A 217 13.55 26.51 6.19
CA PHE A 217 13.22 25.74 7.39
C PHE A 217 12.29 26.49 8.35
N LEU A 218 12.51 27.80 8.58
CA LEU A 218 11.62 28.60 9.44
C LEU A 218 10.21 28.78 8.85
N LEU A 219 10.05 28.66 7.52
CA LEU A 219 8.78 28.76 6.80
C LEU A 219 8.11 27.39 6.56
N GLU A 220 8.69 26.31 7.06
CA GLU A 220 8.13 24.97 6.94
C GLU A 220 6.89 24.80 7.84
N VAL A 221 5.90 24.03 7.39
CA VAL A 221 4.63 23.80 8.12
C VAL A 221 4.88 23.27 9.53
N TYR A 222 5.85 22.37 9.71
CA TYR A 222 6.19 21.79 11.01
C TYR A 222 6.86 22.79 11.96
N SER A 223 7.61 23.76 11.43
CA SER A 223 8.17 24.86 12.20
C SER A 223 7.05 25.79 12.70
N PHE A 224 6.02 26.03 11.88
CA PHE A 224 4.82 26.75 12.33
C PHE A 224 4.08 26.04 13.47
N VAL A 225 3.95 24.72 13.42
CA VAL A 225 3.38 23.95 14.54
C VAL A 225 4.20 24.20 15.81
N ASP A 226 5.52 24.13 15.74
CA ASP A 226 6.40 24.36 16.88
C ASP A 226 6.25 25.79 17.44
N TYR A 227 6.14 26.82 16.59
CA TYR A 227 5.89 28.20 17.03
C TYR A 227 4.53 28.38 17.71
N PHE A 228 3.49 27.67 17.28
CA PHE A 228 2.16 27.78 17.88
C PHE A 228 2.01 26.95 19.15
N THR A 229 2.89 25.97 19.40
CA THR A 229 2.78 25.08 20.57
C THR A 229 3.82 25.36 21.66
N ILE A 230 5.07 25.70 21.30
CA ILE A 230 6.19 25.74 22.26
C ILE A 230 6.22 27.07 23.05
N PRO A 231 6.32 28.26 22.42
CA PRO A 231 6.35 29.53 23.16
C PRO A 231 5.14 29.75 24.10
N PRO A 232 3.88 29.46 23.69
CA PRO A 232 2.73 29.61 24.58
C PRO A 232 2.80 28.75 25.85
N SER A 233 3.44 27.58 25.79
CA SER A 233 3.62 26.71 26.98
C SER A 233 4.56 27.32 28.01
N PHE A 234 5.59 28.07 27.60
CA PHE A 234 6.49 28.78 28.51
C PHE A 234 5.84 30.04 29.08
N VAL A 235 5.07 30.76 28.25
CA VAL A 235 4.29 31.92 28.69
C VAL A 235 3.20 31.52 29.69
N ALA A 236 2.63 30.31 29.55
CA ALA A 236 1.67 29.76 30.51
C ALA A 236 2.23 29.64 31.92
N ILE A 237 3.54 29.36 32.05
CA ILE A 237 4.24 29.33 33.34
C ILE A 237 4.39 30.74 33.89
N TYR A 238 4.85 31.67 33.05
CA TYR A 238 5.11 33.05 33.46
C TYR A 238 3.84 33.81 33.88
N LEU A 239 2.71 33.54 33.20
CA LEU A 239 1.43 34.18 33.48
C LEU A 239 0.56 33.40 34.48
N GLU A 240 1.01 32.22 34.93
CA GLU A 240 0.24 31.29 35.78
C GLU A 240 -1.17 31.00 35.23
N ARG A 241 -1.28 30.90 33.90
CA ARG A 241 -2.55 30.71 33.17
C ARG A 241 -2.37 29.69 32.06
N ASN A 242 -3.33 28.77 31.94
CA ASN A 242 -3.36 27.78 30.86
C ASN A 242 -4.25 28.28 29.71
N TRP A 243 -3.79 28.11 28.47
CA TRP A 243 -4.52 28.48 27.27
C TRP A 243 -4.48 27.31 26.27
N LEU A 244 -5.66 26.82 25.86
CA LEU A 244 -5.76 25.73 24.89
C LEU A 244 -5.35 26.20 23.48
N GLY A 245 -5.78 27.41 23.11
CA GLY A 245 -5.34 28.15 21.92
C GLY A 245 -5.12 27.31 20.67
N LEU A 246 -3.90 27.40 20.13
CA LEU A 246 -3.48 26.73 18.89
C LEU A 246 -2.86 25.34 19.12
N ARG A 247 -3.08 24.70 20.28
CA ARG A 247 -2.53 23.35 20.57
C ARG A 247 -3.06 22.28 19.62
N PHE A 248 -4.21 22.47 19.00
CA PHE A 248 -4.75 21.56 17.98
C PHE A 248 -3.84 21.43 16.74
N SER A 249 -2.94 22.40 16.50
CA SER A 249 -1.94 22.33 15.42
C SER A 249 -1.00 21.13 15.56
N ARG A 250 -0.90 20.53 16.76
CA ARG A 250 -0.17 19.27 16.99
C ARG A 250 -0.68 18.13 16.11
N ALA A 251 -1.95 18.13 15.71
CA ALA A 251 -2.49 17.13 14.81
C ALA A 251 -1.83 17.15 13.41
N LEU A 252 -1.26 18.28 12.99
CA LEU A 252 -0.47 18.39 11.74
C LEU A 252 0.78 17.51 11.76
N ARG A 253 1.31 17.17 12.94
CA ARG A 253 2.46 16.25 13.06
C ARG A 253 2.13 14.82 12.66
N LEU A 254 0.85 14.43 12.57
CA LEU A 254 0.49 13.12 12.00
C LEU A 254 0.92 13.02 10.53
N MET A 255 1.01 14.13 9.78
CA MET A 255 1.45 14.10 8.38
C MET A 255 2.86 13.53 8.19
N THR A 256 3.74 13.56 9.20
CA THR A 256 5.09 12.97 9.12
C THR A 256 5.11 11.47 9.38
N LEU A 257 4.01 10.87 9.82
CA LEU A 257 3.90 9.44 10.13
C LEU A 257 4.34 8.54 8.96
N PRO A 258 3.95 8.79 7.69
CA PRO A 258 4.36 7.96 6.58
C PRO A 258 5.87 7.98 6.34
N ASP A 259 6.49 9.17 6.43
CA ASP A 259 7.93 9.36 6.26
C ASP A 259 8.72 8.61 7.35
N ILE A 260 8.23 8.69 8.60
CA ILE A 260 8.81 7.98 9.74
C ILE A 260 8.74 6.46 9.52
N LEU A 261 7.59 5.95 9.10
CA LEU A 261 7.42 4.52 8.81
C LEU A 261 8.28 4.04 7.63
N GLN A 262 8.57 4.93 6.67
CA GLN A 262 9.51 4.67 5.58
C GLN A 262 10.95 4.63 6.07
N TYR A 263 11.37 5.57 6.93
CA TYR A 263 12.71 5.55 7.56
C TYR A 263 12.95 4.29 8.40
N LEU A 264 11.91 3.79 9.06
CA LEU A 264 11.96 2.54 9.84
C LEU A 264 11.89 1.28 8.97
N ASN A 265 11.80 1.41 7.64
CA ASN A 265 11.71 0.31 6.68
C ASN A 265 10.54 -0.67 6.94
N ILE A 266 9.46 -0.16 7.57
CA ILE A 266 8.23 -0.92 7.86
C ILE A 266 7.37 -1.00 6.58
N MET A 267 7.26 0.13 5.87
CA MET A 267 6.52 0.21 4.60
C MET A 267 7.50 0.11 3.43
N LYS A 268 7.37 -0.96 2.65
CA LYS A 268 8.25 -1.23 1.50
C LYS A 268 7.57 -1.05 0.15
N THR A 269 6.24 -1.19 0.09
CA THR A 269 5.48 -1.11 -1.15
C THR A 269 5.00 0.32 -1.40
N SER A 270 5.07 0.77 -2.66
CA SER A 270 4.58 2.08 -3.08
C SER A 270 3.10 2.29 -2.71
N ASN A 271 2.27 1.25 -2.88
CA ASN A 271 0.86 1.30 -2.55
C ASN A 271 0.61 1.51 -1.04
N ALA A 272 1.40 0.86 -0.17
CA ALA A 272 1.25 1.04 1.28
C ALA A 272 1.71 2.43 1.73
N ILE A 273 2.82 2.94 1.15
CA ILE A 273 3.31 4.30 1.44
C ILE A 273 2.26 5.33 1.04
N ARG A 274 1.72 5.22 -0.19
CA ARG A 274 0.70 6.14 -0.70
C ARG A 274 -0.59 6.08 0.13
N LEU A 275 -1.03 4.88 0.52
CA LEU A 275 -2.19 4.70 1.41
C LEU A 275 -1.97 5.38 2.76
N ALA A 276 -0.81 5.17 3.39
CA ALA A 276 -0.48 5.81 4.67
C ALA A 276 -0.43 7.33 4.56
N GLN A 277 0.11 7.88 3.47
CA GLN A 277 0.13 9.32 3.19
C GLN A 277 -1.27 9.91 3.07
N LEU A 278 -2.17 9.30 2.30
CA LEU A 278 -3.54 9.76 2.14
C LEU A 278 -4.32 9.71 3.46
N VAL A 279 -4.25 8.59 4.17
CA VAL A 279 -4.96 8.40 5.45
C VAL A 279 -4.44 9.39 6.50
N SER A 280 -3.11 9.52 6.62
CA SER A 280 -2.53 10.42 7.61
C SER A 280 -2.81 11.89 7.30
N SER A 281 -2.71 12.29 6.03
CA SER A 281 -3.07 13.64 5.60
C SER A 281 -4.54 13.94 5.86
N PHE A 282 -5.45 13.01 5.54
CA PHE A 282 -6.89 13.17 5.75
C PHE A 282 -7.23 13.37 7.22
N VAL A 283 -6.75 12.46 8.08
CA VAL A 283 -7.00 12.50 9.53
C VAL A 283 -6.41 13.77 10.14
N SER A 284 -5.18 14.12 9.76
CA SER A 284 -4.48 15.28 10.26
C SER A 284 -5.22 16.59 9.96
N VAL A 285 -5.59 16.84 8.69
CA VAL A 285 -6.31 18.06 8.31
C VAL A 285 -7.70 18.13 8.96
N SER A 286 -8.39 16.99 9.05
CA SER A 286 -9.71 16.91 9.69
C SER A 286 -9.65 17.28 11.17
N LEU A 287 -8.68 16.73 11.91
CA LEU A 287 -8.49 17.01 13.33
C LEU A 287 -8.04 18.45 13.60
N THR A 288 -7.18 19.01 12.74
CA THR A 288 -6.76 20.42 12.83
C THR A 288 -7.93 21.37 12.52
N GLY A 289 -8.71 21.09 11.47
CA GLY A 289 -9.92 21.86 11.16
C GLY A 289 -10.93 21.84 12.32
N ALA A 290 -11.12 20.67 12.93
CA ALA A 290 -12.03 20.51 14.06
C ALA A 290 -11.55 21.32 15.27
N GLY A 291 -10.24 21.34 15.50
CA GLY A 291 -9.63 22.14 16.57
C GLY A 291 -9.75 23.64 16.35
N LEU A 292 -9.66 24.09 15.10
CA LEU A 292 -9.85 25.50 14.77
C LEU A 292 -11.32 25.93 14.99
N ILE A 293 -12.29 25.11 14.57
CA ILE A 293 -13.72 25.39 14.84
C ILE A 293 -13.99 25.35 16.35
N HIS A 294 -13.45 24.35 17.05
CA HIS A 294 -13.55 24.23 18.49
C HIS A 294 -13.01 25.47 19.20
N LEU A 295 -11.89 26.03 18.75
CA LEU A 295 -11.34 27.28 19.27
C LEU A 295 -12.27 28.47 18.98
N LEU A 296 -12.70 28.63 17.73
CA LEU A 296 -13.50 29.79 17.29
C LEU A 296 -14.88 29.84 17.97
N GLU A 297 -15.61 28.71 17.99
CA GLU A 297 -16.96 28.63 18.58
C GLU A 297 -16.95 28.77 20.10
N ASN A 298 -15.98 28.14 20.80
CA ASN A 298 -15.89 28.24 22.25
C ASN A 298 -15.31 29.58 22.74
N SER A 299 -14.48 30.25 21.94
CA SER A 299 -13.94 31.58 22.30
C SER A 299 -14.98 32.68 22.13
N GLY A 300 -15.80 32.61 21.07
CA GLY A 300 -16.69 33.69 20.62
C GLY A 300 -16.00 34.69 19.69
N ASP A 301 -16.76 35.62 19.12
CA ASP A 301 -16.23 36.64 18.21
C ASP A 301 -15.62 37.83 19.00
N PRO A 302 -14.37 38.24 18.73
CA PRO A 302 -13.75 39.41 19.37
C PRO A 302 -14.51 40.72 19.14
N PHE A 303 -15.16 40.86 17.98
CA PHE A 303 -15.90 42.08 17.60
C PHE A 303 -17.21 42.26 18.36
N GLN A 304 -17.72 41.20 19.00
CA GLN A 304 -18.93 41.22 19.84
C GLN A 304 -18.58 41.06 21.32
N ASN A 305 -17.38 41.50 21.73
CA ASN A 305 -16.86 41.35 23.10
C ASN A 305 -16.94 39.90 23.64
N PHE A 306 -16.90 38.90 22.76
CA PHE A 306 -17.03 37.48 23.11
C PHE A 306 -18.35 37.08 23.79
N GLU A 307 -19.45 37.79 23.49
CA GLU A 307 -20.78 37.51 24.07
C GLU A 307 -21.51 36.34 23.40
N ASN A 308 -21.05 35.85 22.24
CA ASN A 308 -21.69 34.81 21.44
C ASN A 308 -21.00 33.41 21.44
N PRO A 309 -20.46 32.88 22.55
CA PRO A 309 -19.82 31.57 22.54
C PRO A 309 -20.86 30.45 22.43
N GLN A 310 -20.55 29.45 21.60
CA GLN A 310 -21.30 28.19 21.56
C GLN A 310 -20.42 27.09 22.16
N ARG A 311 -20.82 26.60 23.33
CA ARG A 311 -20.09 25.51 24.00
C ARG A 311 -20.30 24.20 23.25
N ILE A 312 -19.30 23.80 22.47
CA ILE A 312 -19.25 22.53 21.75
C ILE A 312 -18.00 21.77 22.14
N THR A 313 -18.13 20.47 22.31
CA THR A 313 -16.98 19.60 22.60
C THR A 313 -16.13 19.41 21.35
N TYR A 314 -14.84 19.08 21.54
CA TYR A 314 -13.95 18.79 20.43
C TYR A 314 -14.47 17.67 19.51
N TRP A 315 -15.05 16.61 20.10
CA TRP A 315 -15.58 15.48 19.36
C TRP A 315 -16.84 15.82 18.54
N GLU A 316 -17.69 16.74 19.04
CA GLU A 316 -18.82 17.28 18.26
C GLU A 316 -18.32 18.09 17.06
N CYS A 317 -17.19 18.80 17.18
CA CYS A 317 -16.56 19.49 16.05
C CYS A 317 -16.02 18.52 14.99
N VAL A 318 -15.40 17.40 15.43
CA VAL A 318 -14.92 16.34 14.52
C VAL A 318 -16.10 15.72 13.77
N TYR A 319 -17.18 15.38 14.48
CA TYR A 319 -18.42 14.88 13.88
C TYR A 319 -18.99 15.87 12.86
N PHE A 320 -19.16 17.14 13.24
CA PHE A 320 -19.67 18.20 12.38
C PHE A 320 -18.84 18.35 11.10
N LEU A 321 -17.51 18.34 11.22
CA LEU A 321 -16.64 18.43 10.05
C LEU A 321 -16.73 17.22 9.13
N LEU A 322 -16.76 16.00 9.67
CA LEU A 322 -16.86 14.79 8.87
C LEU A 322 -18.19 14.75 8.08
N VAL A 323 -19.30 15.13 8.73
CA VAL A 323 -20.62 15.27 8.11
C VAL A 323 -20.64 16.35 7.02
N THR A 324 -19.91 17.44 7.24
CA THR A 324 -19.83 18.54 6.27
C THR A 324 -18.95 18.19 5.07
N MET A 325 -17.78 17.57 5.29
CA MET A 325 -16.87 17.14 4.21
C MET A 325 -17.49 16.05 3.33
N SER A 326 -18.31 15.18 3.91
CA SER A 326 -19.08 14.15 3.17
C SER A 326 -20.34 14.70 2.49
N THR A 327 -20.60 16.01 2.57
CA THR A 327 -21.78 16.69 1.98
C THR A 327 -23.14 16.22 2.50
N VAL A 328 -23.18 15.56 3.67
CA VAL A 328 -24.43 15.07 4.28
C VAL A 328 -25.22 16.22 4.92
N GLY A 329 -24.57 17.02 5.77
CA GLY A 329 -25.15 18.25 6.33
C GLY A 329 -26.47 18.08 7.09
N TYR A 330 -26.48 17.27 8.16
CA TYR A 330 -27.69 17.04 8.98
C TYR A 330 -28.31 18.32 9.57
N GLY A 331 -27.49 19.32 9.88
CA GLY A 331 -27.94 20.60 10.44
C GLY A 331 -28.27 20.55 11.95
N ASP A 332 -27.94 19.45 12.62
CA ASP A 332 -28.05 19.27 14.06
C ASP A 332 -27.02 20.10 14.85
N ILE A 333 -25.79 20.17 14.34
CA ILE A 333 -24.72 21.04 14.81
C ILE A 333 -24.31 21.98 13.69
N TYR A 334 -24.16 23.27 14.00
CA TYR A 334 -23.71 24.29 13.06
C TYR A 334 -22.97 25.40 13.80
N CYS A 335 -22.10 26.12 13.08
CA CYS A 335 -21.34 27.25 13.60
C CYS A 335 -22.23 28.50 13.75
N LYS A 336 -22.26 29.11 14.94
CA LYS A 336 -22.96 30.38 15.19
C LYS A 336 -22.05 31.59 15.04
N THR A 337 -20.77 31.44 15.37
CA THR A 337 -19.81 32.56 15.34
C THR A 337 -19.50 32.99 13.91
N THR A 338 -19.26 34.28 13.71
CA THR A 338 -18.98 34.87 12.40
C THR A 338 -17.64 34.37 11.86
N LEU A 339 -16.62 34.28 12.74
CA LEU A 339 -15.31 33.78 12.37
C LEU A 339 -15.32 32.30 11.97
N ALA A 340 -16.04 31.44 12.71
CA ALA A 340 -16.13 30.02 12.34
C ALA A 340 -16.92 29.82 11.05
N ARG A 341 -17.99 30.59 10.80
CA ARG A 341 -18.71 30.54 9.52
C ARG A 341 -17.83 30.93 8.35
N LEU A 342 -17.03 31.99 8.49
CA LEU A 342 -16.08 32.40 7.46
C LEU A 342 -15.06 31.29 7.19
N PHE A 343 -14.50 30.68 8.26
CA PHE A 343 -13.60 29.54 8.12
C PHE A 343 -14.28 28.37 7.39
N MET A 344 -15.52 28.03 7.75
CA MET A 344 -16.27 26.94 7.13
C MET A 344 -16.50 27.14 5.64
N VAL A 345 -16.72 28.36 5.16
CA VAL A 345 -16.85 28.62 3.71
C VAL A 345 -15.58 28.20 2.96
N PHE A 346 -14.40 28.56 3.47
CA PHE A 346 -13.14 28.15 2.86
C PHE A 346 -12.84 26.66 3.07
N PHE A 347 -13.14 26.14 4.26
CA PHE A 347 -12.91 24.75 4.60
C PHE A 347 -13.78 23.80 3.78
N ILE A 348 -15.03 24.16 3.46
CA ILE A 348 -15.90 23.35 2.59
C ILE A 348 -15.31 23.22 1.19
N LEU A 349 -14.78 24.31 0.61
CA LEU A 349 -14.16 24.27 -0.72
C LEU A 349 -12.95 23.32 -0.75
N GLY A 350 -12.06 23.40 0.25
CA GLY A 350 -10.88 22.53 0.33
C GLY A 350 -11.20 21.10 0.78
N GLY A 351 -12.08 20.94 1.76
CA GLY A 351 -12.48 19.67 2.35
C GLY A 351 -13.27 18.80 1.38
N LEU A 352 -14.15 19.40 0.56
CA LEU A 352 -14.86 18.68 -0.49
C LEU A 352 -13.90 18.15 -1.55
N ALA A 353 -12.95 18.98 -2.01
CA ALA A 353 -11.94 18.56 -2.97
C ALA A 353 -11.08 17.40 -2.42
N MET A 354 -10.62 17.52 -1.17
CA MET A 354 -9.86 16.48 -0.49
C MET A 354 -10.66 15.17 -0.35
N PHE A 355 -11.90 15.25 0.14
CA PHE A 355 -12.76 14.08 0.34
C PHE A 355 -13.05 13.37 -0.99
N ALA A 356 -13.38 14.13 -2.03
CA ALA A 356 -13.69 13.60 -3.36
C ALA A 356 -12.48 12.94 -4.03
N SER A 357 -11.25 13.40 -3.78
CA SER A 357 -10.04 12.76 -4.32
C SER A 357 -9.54 11.60 -3.47
N TYR A 358 -9.49 11.75 -2.14
CA TYR A 358 -8.79 10.79 -1.28
C TYR A 358 -9.59 9.52 -1.06
N VAL A 359 -10.92 9.60 -0.90
CA VAL A 359 -11.75 8.43 -0.58
C VAL A 359 -11.75 7.39 -1.72
N PRO A 360 -11.96 7.75 -3.00
CA PRO A 360 -11.87 6.78 -4.10
C PRO A 360 -10.48 6.17 -4.24
N GLU A 361 -9.43 6.98 -4.09
CA GLU A 361 -8.05 6.50 -4.21
C GLU A 361 -7.68 5.53 -3.09
N ILE A 362 -8.12 5.79 -1.86
CA ILE A 362 -8.00 4.84 -0.74
C ILE A 362 -8.74 3.53 -1.06
N ALA A 363 -9.95 3.61 -1.62
CA ALA A 363 -10.74 2.44 -1.99
C ALA A 363 -10.04 1.59 -3.06
N ASP A 364 -9.46 2.22 -4.09
CA ASP A 364 -8.71 1.54 -5.14
C ASP A 364 -7.44 0.86 -4.59
N LEU A 365 -6.70 1.55 -3.71
CA LEU A 365 -5.48 1.00 -3.10
C LEU A 365 -5.76 -0.20 -2.18
N ILE A 366 -6.87 -0.17 -1.43
CA ILE A 366 -7.30 -1.29 -0.59
C ILE A 366 -7.87 -2.42 -1.47
N GLY A 367 -8.59 -2.08 -2.54
CA GLY A 367 -9.19 -3.01 -3.48
C GLY A 367 -8.18 -3.73 -4.38
N ALA A 368 -7.00 -3.16 -4.60
CA ALA A 368 -5.92 -3.75 -5.41
C ALA A 368 -5.26 -5.00 -4.79
N ARG A 369 -5.76 -5.51 -3.64
CA ARG A 369 -5.28 -6.74 -3.05
C ARG A 369 -5.58 -7.93 -3.97
N GLN A 370 -4.54 -8.68 -4.35
CA GLN A 370 -4.68 -9.86 -5.20
C GLN A 370 -5.63 -10.89 -4.57
N LYS A 371 -6.81 -11.06 -5.18
CA LYS A 371 -7.87 -11.98 -4.75
C LYS A 371 -7.43 -13.45 -4.79
N TYR A 372 -6.65 -13.81 -5.80
CA TYR A 372 -6.14 -15.17 -6.06
C TYR A 372 -4.69 -15.37 -5.59
N GLY A 373 -4.33 -14.66 -4.52
CA GLY A 373 -3.09 -14.87 -3.79
C GLY A 373 -3.17 -16.07 -2.83
N GLY A 374 -2.27 -16.14 -1.86
CA GLY A 374 -2.24 -17.21 -0.86
C GLY A 374 -1.58 -18.50 -1.37
N GLN A 375 -1.54 -19.52 -0.52
CA GLN A 375 -0.86 -20.80 -0.74
C GLN A 375 -1.86 -21.95 -0.70
N TYR A 376 -1.65 -22.97 -1.54
CA TYR A 376 -2.42 -24.20 -1.55
C TYR A 376 -2.22 -24.95 -0.22
N LYS A 377 -3.34 -25.24 0.46
CA LYS A 377 -3.37 -26.00 1.71
C LYS A 377 -3.97 -27.37 1.43
N GLY A 378 -3.14 -28.25 0.88
CA GLY A 378 -3.56 -29.63 0.63
C GLY A 378 -4.04 -30.31 1.91
N GLU A 379 -5.13 -31.08 1.78
CA GLU A 379 -5.58 -32.00 2.82
C GLU A 379 -4.67 -33.24 2.88
N HIS A 380 -4.42 -33.74 4.08
CA HIS A 380 -3.51 -34.87 4.27
C HIS A 380 -4.08 -36.13 3.61
N GLY A 381 -3.38 -36.66 2.60
CA GLY A 381 -3.75 -37.89 1.90
C GLY A 381 -4.52 -37.69 0.59
N LYS A 382 -4.96 -36.45 0.27
CA LYS A 382 -5.48 -36.14 -1.06
C LYS A 382 -4.35 -35.76 -2.00
N LYS A 383 -4.45 -36.25 -3.23
CA LYS A 383 -3.52 -35.89 -4.29
C LYS A 383 -4.07 -34.68 -5.03
N HIS A 384 -3.20 -33.80 -5.49
CA HIS A 384 -3.57 -32.70 -6.37
C HIS A 384 -2.76 -32.72 -7.66
N ILE A 385 -3.34 -32.14 -8.70
CA ILE A 385 -2.68 -31.88 -9.97
C ILE A 385 -2.56 -30.39 -10.20
N VAL A 386 -1.46 -29.96 -10.81
CA VAL A 386 -1.24 -28.55 -11.17
C VAL A 386 -1.44 -28.37 -12.66
N VAL A 387 -2.39 -27.53 -13.06
CA VAL A 387 -2.64 -27.20 -14.47
C VAL A 387 -2.13 -25.79 -14.75
N CYS A 388 -1.32 -25.64 -15.80
CA CYS A 388 -0.75 -24.37 -16.23
C CYS A 388 -0.75 -24.24 -17.78
N GLY A 389 -0.22 -23.13 -18.29
CA GLY A 389 -0.20 -22.84 -19.73
C GLY A 389 -1.38 -21.98 -20.16
N TYR A 390 -2.07 -22.39 -21.23
CA TYR A 390 -3.21 -21.67 -21.80
C TYR A 390 -4.53 -21.98 -21.07
N ILE A 391 -4.85 -21.13 -20.10
CA ILE A 391 -6.04 -21.27 -19.23
C ILE A 391 -7.08 -20.24 -19.66
N THR A 392 -8.19 -20.73 -20.21
CA THR A 392 -9.36 -19.95 -20.65
C THR A 392 -10.63 -20.69 -20.27
N PHE A 393 -11.79 -20.05 -20.33
CA PHE A 393 -13.06 -20.70 -20.05
C PHE A 393 -13.26 -21.97 -20.89
N GLU A 394 -13.00 -21.91 -22.20
CA GLU A 394 -13.15 -23.05 -23.11
C GLU A 394 -12.19 -24.19 -22.77
N SER A 395 -10.88 -23.89 -22.59
CA SER A 395 -9.89 -24.93 -22.30
C SER A 395 -10.13 -25.59 -20.93
N VAL A 396 -10.50 -24.82 -19.92
CA VAL A 396 -10.80 -25.32 -18.58
C VAL A 396 -12.12 -26.08 -18.55
N SER A 397 -13.17 -25.60 -19.22
CA SER A 397 -14.47 -26.28 -19.25
C SER A 397 -14.35 -27.66 -19.90
N HIS A 398 -13.69 -27.78 -21.05
CA HIS A 398 -13.46 -29.08 -21.69
C HIS A 398 -12.60 -29.99 -20.81
N PHE A 399 -11.52 -29.45 -20.22
CA PHE A 399 -10.68 -30.22 -19.32
C PHE A 399 -11.46 -30.76 -18.11
N LEU A 400 -12.23 -29.92 -17.42
CA LEU A 400 -12.99 -30.34 -16.24
C LEU A 400 -14.13 -31.30 -16.58
N GLN A 401 -14.76 -31.16 -17.75
CA GLN A 401 -15.79 -32.10 -18.22
C GLN A 401 -15.25 -33.51 -18.39
N ASP A 402 -14.05 -33.65 -18.96
CA ASP A 402 -13.42 -34.96 -19.18
C ASP A 402 -12.73 -35.50 -17.91
N PHE A 403 -12.14 -34.61 -17.09
CA PHE A 403 -11.37 -34.99 -15.91
C PHE A 403 -12.25 -35.34 -14.71
N LEU A 404 -13.34 -34.59 -14.49
CA LEU A 404 -14.27 -34.79 -13.38
C LEU A 404 -15.54 -35.56 -13.79
N HIS A 405 -15.50 -36.30 -14.89
CA HIS A 405 -16.64 -37.06 -15.39
C HIS A 405 -17.06 -38.18 -14.42
N GLU A 406 -18.37 -38.43 -14.31
CA GLU A 406 -18.96 -39.42 -13.40
C GLU A 406 -18.56 -40.87 -13.73
N ASP A 407 -18.25 -41.15 -14.99
CA ASP A 407 -17.84 -42.48 -15.46
C ASP A 407 -16.39 -42.85 -15.06
N ARG A 408 -15.60 -41.88 -14.55
CA ARG A 408 -14.31 -42.20 -13.93
C ARG A 408 -14.56 -42.74 -12.53
N GLU A 409 -13.78 -43.75 -12.13
CA GLU A 409 -13.71 -44.21 -10.74
C GLU A 409 -13.51 -43.01 -9.81
N ASP A 410 -14.09 -43.04 -8.59
CA ASP A 410 -14.02 -41.94 -7.62
C ASP A 410 -12.57 -41.56 -7.28
N VAL A 411 -11.96 -40.71 -8.11
CA VAL A 411 -10.63 -40.15 -7.88
C VAL A 411 -10.81 -38.87 -7.08
N ASP A 412 -10.51 -38.94 -5.79
CA ASP A 412 -10.45 -37.78 -4.89
C ASP A 412 -9.17 -36.97 -5.16
N VAL A 413 -9.13 -36.35 -6.35
CA VAL A 413 -8.02 -35.50 -6.81
C VAL A 413 -8.49 -34.06 -6.99
N GLU A 414 -7.74 -33.16 -6.38
CA GLU A 414 -7.95 -31.72 -6.50
C GLU A 414 -7.18 -31.14 -7.69
N VAL A 415 -7.77 -30.14 -8.35
CA VAL A 415 -7.19 -29.48 -9.52
C VAL A 415 -6.81 -28.05 -9.16
N VAL A 416 -5.51 -27.76 -9.23
CA VAL A 416 -4.95 -26.44 -8.93
C VAL A 416 -4.53 -25.76 -10.24
N PHE A 417 -5.19 -24.67 -10.60
CA PHE A 417 -4.84 -23.86 -11.77
C PHE A 417 -3.85 -22.76 -11.40
N LEU A 418 -2.75 -22.65 -12.14
CA LEU A 418 -1.74 -21.60 -11.97
C LEU A 418 -1.61 -20.78 -13.27
N HIS A 419 -2.06 -19.53 -13.23
CA HIS A 419 -2.04 -18.63 -14.40
C HIS A 419 -1.70 -17.18 -14.02
N ARG A 420 -1.03 -16.45 -14.93
CA ARG A 420 -0.57 -15.07 -14.66
C ARG A 420 -1.72 -14.07 -14.63
N VAL A 421 -2.67 -14.24 -15.54
CA VAL A 421 -3.82 -13.35 -15.73
C VAL A 421 -4.94 -13.79 -14.77
N PRO A 422 -5.59 -12.87 -14.05
CA PRO A 422 -6.75 -13.23 -13.23
C PRO A 422 -7.88 -13.78 -14.12
N PRO A 423 -8.73 -14.67 -13.59
CA PRO A 423 -9.80 -15.28 -14.36
C PRO A 423 -10.90 -14.27 -14.68
N ASP A 424 -11.46 -14.35 -15.88
CA ASP A 424 -12.65 -13.60 -16.27
C ASP A 424 -13.87 -14.08 -15.46
N LEU A 425 -14.95 -13.29 -15.46
CA LEU A 425 -16.16 -13.57 -14.67
C LEU A 425 -16.78 -14.95 -14.96
N GLU A 426 -16.71 -15.41 -16.21
CA GLU A 426 -17.20 -16.73 -16.62
C GLU A 426 -16.36 -17.86 -16.02
N LEU A 427 -15.03 -17.71 -16.05
CA LEU A 427 -14.09 -18.66 -15.47
C LEU A 427 -14.17 -18.66 -13.94
N GLU A 428 -14.35 -17.49 -13.31
CA GLU A 428 -14.64 -17.40 -11.88
C GLU A 428 -15.93 -18.14 -11.52
N GLY A 429 -16.98 -18.01 -12.33
CA GLY A 429 -18.23 -18.75 -12.18
C GLY A 429 -18.01 -20.27 -12.26
N LEU A 430 -17.16 -20.73 -13.19
CA LEU A 430 -16.82 -22.13 -13.36
C LEU A 430 -16.07 -22.71 -12.15
N PHE A 431 -15.11 -21.96 -11.59
CA PHE A 431 -14.38 -22.36 -10.39
C PHE A 431 -15.28 -22.41 -9.16
N LYS A 432 -16.20 -21.45 -8.99
CA LYS A 432 -17.18 -21.47 -7.88
C LYS A 432 -18.14 -22.65 -7.96
N ARG A 433 -18.49 -23.11 -9.16
CA ARG A 433 -19.34 -24.31 -9.34
C ARG A 433 -18.65 -25.58 -8.84
N HIS A 434 -17.32 -25.65 -8.93
CA HIS A 434 -16.52 -26.81 -8.53
C HIS A 434 -15.61 -26.48 -7.34
N PHE A 435 -16.09 -25.66 -6.39
CA PHE A 435 -15.25 -25.09 -5.32
C PHE A 435 -14.58 -26.13 -4.40
N THR A 436 -15.12 -27.35 -4.31
CA THR A 436 -14.55 -28.43 -3.50
C THR A 436 -13.41 -29.18 -4.17
N LYS A 437 -13.30 -29.10 -5.50
CA LYS A 437 -12.33 -29.86 -6.30
C LYS A 437 -11.35 -28.96 -7.05
N VAL A 438 -11.65 -27.67 -7.21
CA VAL A 438 -10.89 -26.77 -8.08
C VAL A 438 -10.49 -25.50 -7.35
N GLU A 439 -9.20 -25.20 -7.36
CA GLU A 439 -8.63 -23.95 -6.86
C GLU A 439 -7.83 -23.22 -7.94
N PHE A 440 -7.79 -21.89 -7.87
CA PHE A 440 -7.04 -21.04 -8.81
C PHE A 440 -6.09 -20.11 -8.05
N PHE A 441 -4.83 -20.08 -8.51
CA PHE A 441 -3.80 -19.18 -8.02
C PHE A 441 -3.26 -18.31 -9.15
N GLN A 442 -3.17 -17.01 -8.89
CA GLN A 442 -2.61 -16.05 -9.84
C GLN A 442 -1.09 -16.01 -9.72
N GLY A 443 -0.35 -16.54 -10.70
CA GLY A 443 1.10 -16.62 -10.68
C GLY A 443 1.70 -17.24 -11.94
N THR A 444 3.00 -17.52 -11.93
CA THR A 444 3.71 -18.12 -13.06
C THR A 444 4.54 -19.33 -12.63
N VAL A 445 4.48 -20.40 -13.40
CA VAL A 445 5.37 -21.58 -13.23
C VAL A 445 6.86 -21.29 -13.47
N MET A 446 7.21 -20.06 -13.85
CA MET A 446 8.60 -19.64 -14.09
C MET A 446 9.26 -19.12 -12.81
N ASP A 447 8.46 -18.79 -11.79
CA ASP A 447 8.93 -18.32 -10.50
C ASP A 447 8.86 -19.48 -9.50
N SER A 448 9.98 -19.74 -8.82
CA SER A 448 10.04 -20.82 -7.82
C SER A 448 9.14 -20.53 -6.63
N VAL A 449 8.90 -19.26 -6.28
CA VAL A 449 8.00 -18.89 -5.17
C VAL A 449 6.58 -19.33 -5.46
N ASP A 450 6.11 -19.16 -6.69
CA ASP A 450 4.79 -19.60 -7.13
C ASP A 450 4.68 -21.13 -7.19
N LEU A 451 5.75 -21.82 -7.55
CA LEU A 451 5.82 -23.29 -7.53
C LEU A 451 5.72 -23.86 -6.10
N THR A 452 6.40 -23.25 -5.14
CA THR A 452 6.25 -23.58 -3.70
C THR A 452 4.84 -23.27 -3.20
N ARG A 453 4.20 -22.21 -3.73
CA ARG A 453 2.87 -21.77 -3.34
C ARG A 453 1.76 -22.73 -3.77
N VAL A 454 1.92 -23.39 -4.92
CA VAL A 454 1.01 -24.45 -5.39
C VAL A 454 1.47 -25.85 -4.96
N LYS A 455 2.55 -25.94 -4.17
CA LYS A 455 3.16 -27.19 -3.70
C LYS A 455 3.39 -28.21 -4.82
N ILE A 456 4.09 -27.79 -5.87
CA ILE A 456 4.29 -28.65 -7.04
C ILE A 456 5.13 -29.89 -6.73
N ASP A 457 5.93 -29.86 -5.67
CA ASP A 457 6.70 -30.99 -5.15
C ASP A 457 5.83 -32.10 -4.55
N GLU A 458 4.68 -31.75 -3.96
CA GLU A 458 3.70 -32.70 -3.43
C GLU A 458 2.65 -33.14 -4.49
N ALA A 459 2.63 -32.50 -5.67
CA ALA A 459 1.65 -32.75 -6.72
C ALA A 459 1.91 -34.08 -7.44
N ASP A 460 0.84 -34.79 -7.82
CA ASP A 460 0.95 -36.09 -8.52
C ASP A 460 1.37 -35.92 -9.98
N ALA A 461 0.90 -34.85 -10.63
CA ALA A 461 1.28 -34.49 -11.98
C ALA A 461 1.11 -32.98 -12.25
N CYS A 462 1.86 -32.48 -13.23
CA CYS A 462 1.65 -31.16 -13.80
C CYS A 462 1.25 -31.24 -15.28
N LEU A 463 0.15 -30.58 -15.64
CA LEU A 463 -0.36 -30.51 -16.99
C LEU A 463 -0.12 -29.11 -17.59
N VAL A 464 0.47 -29.07 -18.77
CA VAL A 464 0.77 -27.84 -19.50
C VAL A 464 -0.09 -27.78 -20.77
N LEU A 465 -1.10 -26.91 -20.75
CA LEU A 465 -2.03 -26.72 -21.87
C LEU A 465 -1.48 -25.72 -22.89
N ALA A 466 -1.71 -25.98 -24.18
CA ALA A 466 -1.27 -25.11 -25.28
C ALA A 466 -2.44 -24.37 -25.93
N ASN A 467 -2.18 -23.15 -26.42
CA ASN A 467 -3.13 -22.44 -27.27
C ASN A 467 -3.18 -23.04 -28.68
N LYS A 468 -4.23 -23.80 -28.97
CA LYS A 468 -4.46 -24.47 -30.27
C LYS A 468 -4.61 -23.49 -31.45
N TYR A 469 -4.94 -22.23 -31.17
CA TYR A 469 -5.23 -21.20 -32.16
C TYR A 469 -4.18 -20.08 -32.16
N SER A 470 -2.99 -20.33 -31.62
CA SER A 470 -1.89 -19.36 -31.64
C SER A 470 -1.52 -18.97 -33.08
N PRO A 471 -1.30 -17.67 -33.39
CA PRO A 471 -0.82 -17.24 -34.70
C PRO A 471 0.60 -17.73 -34.99
N ASP A 472 1.41 -17.92 -33.94
CA ASP A 472 2.74 -18.49 -33.99
C ASP A 472 2.79 -19.76 -33.13
N PRO A 473 2.68 -20.95 -33.74
CA PRO A 473 2.74 -22.23 -33.03
C PRO A 473 4.11 -22.51 -32.41
N ASP A 474 5.20 -22.06 -33.04
CA ASP A 474 6.56 -22.32 -32.56
C ASP A 474 6.86 -21.50 -31.30
N ALA A 475 6.40 -20.25 -31.24
CA ALA A 475 6.51 -19.42 -30.04
C ALA A 475 5.72 -19.99 -28.85
N GLU A 476 4.52 -20.53 -29.09
CA GLU A 476 3.70 -21.16 -28.05
C GLU A 476 4.37 -22.45 -27.52
N ASP A 477 4.90 -23.27 -28.42
CA ASP A 477 5.66 -24.47 -28.05
C ASP A 477 6.93 -24.13 -27.27
N ALA A 478 7.68 -23.12 -27.71
CA ALA A 478 8.86 -22.63 -26.99
C ALA A 478 8.49 -22.17 -25.56
N ALA A 479 7.37 -21.46 -25.40
CA ALA A 479 6.88 -21.06 -24.08
C ALA A 479 6.51 -22.29 -23.21
N ASN A 480 5.85 -23.29 -23.78
CA ASN A 480 5.51 -24.54 -23.07
C ASN A 480 6.75 -25.34 -22.68
N ILE A 481 7.75 -25.46 -23.56
CA ILE A 481 9.03 -26.10 -23.25
C ILE A 481 9.73 -25.38 -22.09
N MET A 482 9.74 -24.05 -22.08
CA MET A 482 10.30 -23.27 -20.96
C MET A 482 9.56 -23.50 -19.64
N ARG A 483 8.23 -23.65 -19.68
CA ARG A 483 7.44 -24.04 -18.49
C ARG A 483 7.85 -25.41 -17.97
N VAL A 484 8.02 -26.39 -18.85
CA VAL A 484 8.51 -27.74 -18.48
C VAL A 484 9.89 -27.68 -17.86
N ILE A 485 10.83 -26.94 -18.45
CA ILE A 485 12.19 -26.76 -17.89
C ILE A 485 12.10 -26.17 -16.49
N SER A 486 11.28 -25.15 -16.27
CA SER A 486 11.12 -24.52 -14.95
C SER A 486 10.58 -25.50 -13.91
N ILE A 487 9.54 -26.27 -14.26
CA ILE A 487 8.94 -27.28 -13.38
C ILE A 487 9.96 -28.37 -13.04
N LYS A 488 10.63 -28.94 -14.05
CA LYS A 488 11.64 -30.00 -13.88
C LYS A 488 12.90 -29.55 -13.17
N ASN A 489 13.24 -28.26 -13.25
CA ASN A 489 14.32 -27.66 -12.49
C ASN A 489 13.97 -27.49 -11.00
N TYR A 490 12.69 -27.26 -10.69
CA TYR A 490 12.21 -27.19 -9.29
C TYR A 490 11.98 -28.58 -8.68
N SER A 491 11.27 -29.46 -9.39
CA SER A 491 11.02 -30.85 -9.01
C SER A 491 11.31 -31.76 -10.20
N ALA A 492 12.42 -32.51 -10.14
CA ALA A 492 12.82 -33.41 -11.23
C ALA A 492 11.94 -34.66 -11.33
N ASP A 493 11.39 -35.10 -10.20
CA ASP A 493 10.67 -36.37 -10.08
C ASP A 493 9.19 -36.30 -10.46
N ILE A 494 8.62 -35.09 -10.57
CA ILE A 494 7.21 -34.89 -10.92
C ILE A 494 6.89 -35.38 -12.34
N ARG A 495 5.72 -36.00 -12.53
CA ARG A 495 5.19 -36.33 -13.85
C ARG A 495 4.71 -35.07 -14.57
N VAL A 496 5.20 -34.81 -15.78
CA VAL A 496 4.78 -33.66 -16.60
C VAL A 496 4.13 -34.12 -17.91
N ILE A 497 2.90 -33.65 -18.16
CA ILE A 497 2.18 -33.87 -19.41
C ILE A 497 2.06 -32.54 -20.13
N VAL A 498 2.65 -32.43 -21.32
CA VAL A 498 2.72 -31.18 -22.09
C VAL A 498 2.05 -31.33 -23.45
N GLN A 499 1.26 -30.33 -23.83
CA GLN A 499 0.74 -30.20 -25.19
C GLN A 499 1.72 -29.40 -26.04
N LEU A 500 2.07 -29.94 -27.21
CA LEU A 500 2.83 -29.25 -28.24
C LEU A 500 2.05 -29.19 -29.55
N MET A 501 2.23 -28.12 -30.30
CA MET A 501 1.62 -27.89 -31.60
C MET A 501 2.39 -28.61 -32.70
N GLN A 502 3.72 -28.42 -32.76
CA GLN A 502 4.57 -28.93 -33.83
C GLN A 502 5.41 -30.14 -33.40
N TYR A 503 5.69 -31.02 -34.36
CA TYR A 503 6.44 -32.25 -34.10
C TYR A 503 7.94 -32.00 -33.87
N HIS A 504 8.57 -31.09 -34.61
CA HIS A 504 10.01 -30.83 -34.47
C HIS A 504 10.37 -30.27 -33.08
N ASN A 505 9.46 -29.52 -32.45
CA ASN A 505 9.67 -28.97 -31.11
C ASN A 505 9.71 -30.05 -30.01
N LYS A 506 9.14 -31.23 -30.26
CA LYS A 506 9.19 -32.39 -29.34
C LYS A 506 10.61 -32.84 -29.04
N ALA A 507 11.54 -32.68 -29.98
CA ALA A 507 12.94 -33.07 -29.80
C ALA A 507 13.63 -32.28 -28.67
N TYR A 508 13.23 -31.03 -28.42
CA TYR A 508 13.81 -30.21 -27.36
C TYR A 508 13.50 -30.75 -25.96
N LEU A 509 12.32 -31.35 -25.76
CA LEU A 509 11.94 -31.94 -24.47
C LEU A 509 12.80 -33.17 -24.14
N LEU A 510 13.13 -33.98 -25.14
CA LEU A 510 13.97 -35.17 -24.96
C LEU A 510 15.43 -34.82 -24.60
N ASN A 511 15.86 -33.59 -24.85
CA ASN A 511 17.18 -33.10 -24.47
C ASN A 511 17.25 -32.62 -23.01
N ILE A 512 16.11 -32.51 -22.32
CA ILE A 512 16.07 -32.13 -20.91
C ILE A 512 16.51 -33.33 -20.06
N PRO A 513 17.53 -33.20 -19.20
CA PRO A 513 18.10 -34.33 -18.48
C PRO A 513 17.12 -34.97 -17.47
N SER A 514 16.22 -34.17 -16.90
CA SER A 514 15.20 -34.61 -15.94
C SER A 514 13.92 -35.13 -16.62
N TRP A 515 13.86 -35.17 -17.95
CA TRP A 515 12.71 -35.67 -18.69
C TRP A 515 12.82 -37.20 -18.84
N ASP A 516 11.88 -37.94 -18.26
CA ASP A 516 11.90 -39.40 -18.25
C ASP A 516 10.53 -39.98 -18.65
N TRP A 517 10.45 -40.47 -19.89
CA TRP A 517 9.25 -41.13 -20.42
C TRP A 517 8.87 -42.39 -19.63
N ARG A 518 9.82 -43.03 -18.92
CA ARG A 518 9.53 -44.23 -18.11
C ARG A 518 8.73 -43.91 -16.85
N ARG A 519 8.79 -42.66 -16.41
CA ARG A 519 8.04 -42.15 -15.25
C ARG A 519 6.68 -41.57 -15.66
N GLY A 520 6.34 -41.61 -16.95
CA GLY A 520 5.08 -41.09 -17.48
C GLY A 520 5.14 -39.61 -17.90
N ASP A 521 6.33 -39.06 -18.13
CA ASP A 521 6.44 -37.75 -18.80
C ASP A 521 6.02 -37.90 -20.27
N ASP A 522 4.88 -37.31 -20.61
CA ASP A 522 4.20 -37.53 -21.88
C ASP A 522 4.09 -36.23 -22.69
N VAL A 523 4.35 -36.32 -23.99
CA VAL A 523 4.17 -35.20 -24.94
C VAL A 523 2.99 -35.49 -25.84
N ILE A 524 1.94 -34.68 -25.73
CA ILE A 524 0.78 -34.72 -26.61
C ILE A 524 1.03 -33.75 -27.77
N CYS A 525 1.59 -34.27 -28.86
CA CYS A 525 1.80 -33.48 -30.08
C CYS A 525 0.52 -33.45 -30.93
N LEU A 526 -0.11 -32.28 -31.02
CA LEU A 526 -1.40 -32.10 -31.69
C LEU A 526 -1.30 -32.32 -33.21
N ALA A 527 -0.25 -31.85 -33.87
CA ALA A 527 -0.04 -32.09 -35.30
C ALA A 527 0.17 -33.58 -35.62
N GLU A 528 0.96 -34.28 -34.80
CA GLU A 528 1.24 -35.72 -34.94
C GLU A 528 -0.06 -36.54 -34.83
N LEU A 529 -0.83 -36.33 -33.76
CA LEU A 529 -2.09 -37.04 -33.53
C LEU A 529 -3.15 -36.71 -34.60
N LYS A 530 -3.31 -35.42 -34.94
CA LYS A 530 -4.29 -34.97 -35.94
C LYS A 530 -4.02 -35.58 -37.30
N LEU A 531 -2.79 -35.47 -37.80
CA LEU A 531 -2.42 -36.02 -39.11
C LEU A 531 -2.42 -37.55 -39.10
N GLY A 532 -2.02 -38.19 -37.99
CA GLY A 532 -2.08 -39.64 -37.82
C GLY A 532 -3.51 -40.18 -37.93
N PHE A 533 -4.48 -39.57 -37.24
CA PHE A 533 -5.89 -40.01 -37.34
C PHE A 533 -6.50 -39.79 -38.72
N ILE A 534 -6.13 -38.71 -39.41
CA ILE A 534 -6.56 -38.47 -40.80
C ILE A 534 -5.95 -39.54 -41.72
N ALA A 535 -4.65 -39.83 -41.59
CA ALA A 535 -3.97 -40.84 -42.39
C ALA A 535 -4.58 -42.24 -42.20
N GLN A 536 -4.89 -42.63 -40.95
CA GLN A 536 -5.58 -43.90 -40.68
C GLN A 536 -7.02 -43.90 -41.23
N SER A 537 -7.70 -42.76 -41.23
CA SER A 537 -9.02 -42.63 -41.85
C SER A 537 -9.00 -42.80 -43.37
N CYS A 538 -7.85 -42.56 -44.02
CA CYS A 538 -7.68 -42.87 -45.44
C CYS A 538 -7.61 -44.38 -45.70
N LEU A 539 -7.16 -45.19 -44.73
CA LEU A 539 -7.16 -46.65 -44.81
C LEU A 539 -8.54 -47.23 -44.46
N ALA A 540 -9.14 -46.73 -43.38
CA ALA A 540 -10.45 -47.14 -42.89
C ALA A 540 -11.34 -45.91 -42.61
N PRO A 541 -12.27 -45.57 -43.52
CA PRO A 541 -13.15 -44.42 -43.34
C PRO A 541 -13.94 -44.48 -42.03
N GLY A 542 -13.91 -43.38 -41.27
CA GLY A 542 -14.55 -43.29 -39.94
C GLY A 542 -13.65 -43.62 -38.76
N PHE A 543 -12.40 -44.06 -38.98
CA PHE A 543 -11.44 -44.37 -37.91
C PHE A 543 -11.18 -43.19 -36.96
N SER A 544 -11.01 -41.97 -37.50
CA SER A 544 -10.80 -40.77 -36.68
C SER A 544 -11.95 -40.49 -35.73
N THR A 545 -13.20 -40.63 -36.18
CA THR A 545 -14.39 -40.44 -35.33
C THR A 545 -14.49 -41.53 -34.27
N MET A 546 -14.20 -42.78 -34.63
CA MET A 546 -14.15 -43.90 -33.69
C MET A 546 -13.14 -43.63 -32.57
N MET A 547 -11.90 -43.30 -32.92
CA MET A 547 -10.85 -43.00 -31.94
C MET A 547 -11.16 -41.77 -31.09
N ALA A 548 -11.69 -40.70 -31.70
CA ALA A 548 -12.06 -39.49 -30.97
C ALA A 548 -13.17 -39.74 -29.94
N ASN A 549 -14.13 -40.61 -30.25
CA ASN A 549 -15.17 -41.01 -29.30
C ASN A 549 -14.60 -41.89 -28.17
N LEU A 550 -13.66 -42.79 -28.46
CA LEU A 550 -13.04 -43.66 -27.45
C LEU A 550 -12.23 -42.92 -26.37
N PHE A 551 -11.75 -41.70 -26.68
CA PHE A 551 -11.00 -40.86 -25.72
C PHE A 551 -11.86 -39.82 -25.01
N ALA A 552 -13.02 -39.46 -25.56
CA ALA A 552 -13.90 -38.45 -25.00
C ALA A 552 -14.84 -39.11 -23.99
N MET A 553 -14.84 -38.62 -22.74
CA MET A 553 -15.75 -39.16 -21.73
C MET A 553 -17.18 -38.74 -22.07
N ARG A 554 -18.07 -39.70 -22.31
CA ARG A 554 -19.44 -39.41 -22.73
C ARG A 554 -20.44 -40.38 -22.11
N SER A 555 -21.27 -39.85 -21.20
CA SER A 555 -22.40 -40.62 -20.68
C SER A 555 -23.45 -40.93 -21.76
N PHE A 556 -23.81 -42.21 -21.89
CA PHE A 556 -24.88 -42.65 -22.77
C PHE A 556 -26.26 -42.38 -22.16
N LYS A 557 -27.07 -41.54 -22.80
CA LYS A 557 -28.49 -41.31 -22.44
C LYS A 557 -29.38 -41.54 -23.65
N THR A 558 -30.32 -42.49 -23.56
CA THR A 558 -31.29 -42.76 -24.63
C THR A 558 -32.38 -41.68 -24.62
N LEU A 559 -32.67 -41.08 -25.77
CA LEU A 559 -33.91 -40.31 -25.97
C LEU A 559 -34.83 -41.05 -26.93
N PRO A 560 -36.10 -41.33 -26.54
CA PRO A 560 -37.04 -42.10 -27.36
C PRO A 560 -37.43 -41.42 -28.68
N ASN A 561 -37.19 -40.11 -28.82
CA ASN A 561 -37.54 -39.34 -30.02
C ASN A 561 -36.41 -39.27 -31.07
N MET A 562 -35.27 -39.95 -30.88
CA MET A 562 -34.16 -39.90 -31.82
C MET A 562 -34.22 -41.01 -32.88
N PRO A 563 -33.75 -40.75 -34.12
CA PRO A 563 -33.71 -41.76 -35.17
C PRO A 563 -32.79 -42.93 -34.78
N GLN A 564 -33.11 -44.13 -35.26
CA GLN A 564 -32.45 -45.37 -34.86
C GLN A 564 -30.93 -45.35 -35.04
N TRP A 565 -30.43 -44.87 -36.19
CA TRP A 565 -29.00 -44.77 -36.47
C TRP A 565 -28.25 -43.88 -35.45
N LEU A 566 -28.91 -42.84 -34.93
CA LEU A 566 -28.31 -41.93 -33.97
C LEU A 566 -28.25 -42.56 -32.59
N ASN A 567 -29.27 -43.34 -32.21
CA ASN A 567 -29.23 -44.13 -30.97
C ASN A 567 -28.09 -45.17 -31.01
N ASP A 568 -27.89 -45.84 -32.14
CA ASP A 568 -26.80 -46.80 -32.31
C ASP A 568 -25.43 -46.09 -32.32
N TYR A 569 -25.32 -44.93 -32.96
CA TYR A 569 -24.12 -44.09 -32.93
C TYR A 569 -23.78 -43.63 -31.51
N LEU A 570 -24.76 -43.11 -30.76
CA LEU A 570 -24.55 -42.62 -29.40
C LEU A 570 -24.18 -43.75 -28.44
N ARG A 571 -24.70 -44.97 -28.67
CA ARG A 571 -24.27 -46.16 -27.92
C ARG A 571 -22.79 -46.44 -28.16
N GLY A 572 -22.33 -46.42 -29.41
CA GLY A 572 -20.90 -46.58 -29.73
C GLY A 572 -20.05 -45.41 -29.23
N ALA A 573 -20.60 -44.20 -29.20
CA ALA A 573 -19.91 -43.00 -28.73
C ALA A 573 -19.73 -42.92 -27.21
N GLY A 574 -20.45 -43.74 -26.44
CA GLY A 574 -20.23 -43.89 -24.99
C GLY A 574 -19.31 -45.06 -24.64
N MET A 575 -18.68 -45.70 -25.63
CA MET A 575 -17.63 -46.70 -25.39
C MET A 575 -16.29 -45.98 -25.24
N GLU A 576 -15.46 -46.44 -24.30
CA GLU A 576 -14.24 -45.76 -23.88
C GLU A 576 -13.09 -46.76 -23.72
N MET A 577 -11.84 -46.28 -23.72
CA MET A 577 -10.66 -47.13 -23.49
C MET A 577 -10.22 -47.11 -22.03
N TYR A 578 -10.14 -48.30 -21.43
CA TYR A 578 -9.68 -48.50 -20.06
C TYR A 578 -8.44 -49.40 -20.01
N THR A 579 -7.68 -49.25 -18.92
CA THR A 579 -6.50 -50.09 -18.64
C THR A 579 -6.74 -50.86 -17.36
N GLU A 580 -6.75 -52.18 -17.44
CA GLU A 580 -6.96 -53.07 -16.29
C GLU A 580 -6.00 -54.27 -16.37
N LYS A 581 -5.69 -54.86 -15.20
CA LYS A 581 -4.88 -56.08 -15.14
C LYS A 581 -5.79 -57.30 -15.26
N PHE A 582 -5.45 -58.22 -16.16
CA PHE A 582 -6.18 -59.48 -16.29
C PHE A 582 -6.22 -60.26 -14.98
N SER A 583 -7.36 -60.91 -14.72
CA SER A 583 -7.49 -61.89 -13.65
C SER A 583 -6.54 -63.07 -13.84
N THR A 584 -6.16 -63.72 -12.73
CA THR A 584 -5.35 -64.95 -12.74
C THR A 584 -5.99 -66.08 -13.54
N SER A 585 -7.31 -66.04 -13.77
CA SER A 585 -8.04 -67.02 -14.59
C SER A 585 -7.60 -67.05 -16.05
N PHE A 586 -7.05 -65.95 -16.57
CA PHE A 586 -6.58 -65.85 -17.95
C PHE A 586 -5.14 -66.34 -18.13
N TYR A 587 -4.47 -66.78 -17.06
CA TYR A 587 -3.07 -67.20 -17.14
C TYR A 587 -2.93 -68.50 -17.94
N GLY A 588 -2.10 -68.46 -18.99
CA GLY A 588 -1.84 -69.59 -19.88
C GLY A 588 -2.80 -69.71 -21.08
N MET A 589 -3.83 -68.88 -21.15
CA MET A 589 -4.67 -68.74 -22.35
C MET A 589 -3.94 -67.96 -23.44
N THR A 590 -4.28 -68.22 -24.69
CA THR A 590 -3.84 -67.38 -25.81
C THR A 590 -4.67 -66.08 -25.89
N PHE A 591 -4.14 -65.04 -26.52
CA PHE A 591 -4.86 -63.76 -26.64
C PHE A 591 -6.25 -63.88 -27.31
N PRO A 592 -6.43 -64.66 -28.39
CA PRO A 592 -7.76 -64.86 -28.97
C PRO A 592 -8.74 -65.55 -28.00
N GLU A 593 -8.28 -66.58 -27.28
CA GLU A 593 -9.11 -67.30 -26.28
C GLU A 593 -9.50 -66.41 -25.10
N ALA A 594 -8.66 -65.43 -24.76
CA ALA A 594 -8.96 -64.47 -23.70
C ALA A 594 -9.86 -63.30 -24.18
N ALA A 595 -9.89 -63.04 -25.49
CA ALA A 595 -10.67 -61.97 -26.10
C ALA A 595 -12.08 -62.41 -26.54
N GLU A 596 -12.27 -63.70 -26.84
CA GLU A 596 -13.58 -64.36 -27.02
C GLU A 596 -14.30 -64.52 -25.68
#